data_AF-A0A1M5UEH6-F1
#
_entry.id   AF-A0A1M5UEH6-F1
#
_cell.length_a   1.000
_cell.length_b   1.000
_cell.length_c   1.000
_cell.angle_alpha   90.00
_cell.angle_beta   90.00
_cell.angle_gamma   90.00
#
_symmetry.space_group_name_H-M   'P 1'
#
loop_
_entity.id
_entity.type
_entity.pdbx_description
1 polymer ?
#
loop_
_entity_poly.entity_id
_entity_poly.type
_entity_poly.pdbx_seq_one_letter_code
_entity_poly.pdbx_strand_id
1 'polypeptide(L)'
;MSKKLKTTKTSSLKFESVNLDFIFPTLDAIAWLNLPTVKSISQFAGIDPRTTGKILKNCLTIEIIQNLAGDTFSLNCAYPYKGSSAQKEAVIKEALVRLPLMIHLKQFLNLGDSVDAATRKAATVVGILNFNPKDTAPLLKWAKSYKVLDPSLLIEDLIEEASTIKEKRHQTDSKKIIAFISHSSKDKPFIRQLTGDLTKAGISVWLDEQRILVGDSIAEKISQGLVESDYFLLAMSDASVNSSWVQKELNTALINEIEKRKVKILPIKLSDCEIPPLIKDKKYADFTKSYKDGLQDLLIAIKTLPDD
;
A
#
# COMPACT_ATOMS: atom_id res chain seq x y z
N MET A 1 18.18 -12.61 -36.36
CA MET A 1 18.20 -13.69 -35.36
C MET A 1 17.32 -13.29 -34.18
N SER A 2 16.07 -13.76 -34.15
CA SER A 2 15.12 -13.45 -33.08
C SER A 2 15.55 -14.07 -31.75
N LYS A 3 15.87 -13.23 -30.76
CA LYS A 3 15.97 -13.66 -29.36
C LYS A 3 14.54 -13.98 -28.88
N LYS A 4 14.24 -15.28 -28.77
CA LYS A 4 13.05 -15.77 -28.06
C LYS A 4 12.99 -15.12 -26.67
N LEU A 5 11.92 -14.39 -26.37
CA LEU A 5 11.57 -14.01 -25.01
C LEU A 5 11.55 -15.29 -24.16
N LYS A 6 12.39 -15.33 -23.11
CA LYS A 6 12.29 -16.36 -22.08
C LYS A 6 10.96 -16.14 -21.36
N THR A 7 9.96 -16.95 -21.69
CA THR A 7 8.73 -17.09 -20.91
C THR A 7 9.12 -17.54 -19.50
N THR A 8 9.03 -16.64 -18.53
CA THR A 8 9.09 -16.98 -17.11
C THR A 8 8.04 -18.03 -16.83
N LYS A 9 8.45 -19.23 -16.40
CA LYS A 9 7.54 -20.30 -16.00
C LYS A 9 6.69 -19.80 -14.82
N THR A 10 5.42 -19.49 -15.05
CA THR A 10 4.50 -19.11 -13.98
C THR A 10 4.22 -20.32 -13.08
N SER A 11 4.49 -20.17 -11.79
CA SER A 11 4.32 -21.18 -10.76
C SER A 11 2.86 -21.61 -10.60
N SER A 12 2.62 -22.83 -10.09
CA SER A 12 1.29 -23.26 -9.65
C SER A 12 0.71 -22.28 -8.63
N LEU A 13 -0.46 -21.70 -8.92
CA LEU A 13 -1.14 -20.79 -7.99
C LEU A 13 -1.83 -21.60 -6.89
N LYS A 14 -1.42 -21.42 -5.64
CA LYS A 14 -2.02 -22.11 -4.49
C LYS A 14 -2.29 -21.16 -3.32
N PHE A 15 -3.57 -20.90 -3.08
CA PHE A 15 -4.05 -20.18 -1.91
C PHE A 15 -4.36 -21.14 -0.76
N GLU A 16 -3.99 -20.72 0.45
CA GLU A 16 -4.23 -21.45 1.68
C GLU A 16 -5.55 -21.00 2.32
N SER A 17 -6.31 -21.93 2.91
CA SER A 17 -7.49 -21.57 3.70
C SER A 17 -7.08 -20.98 5.04
N VAL A 18 -7.54 -19.76 5.33
CA VAL A 18 -7.25 -19.01 6.56
C VAL A 18 -8.49 -18.25 7.05
N ASN A 19 -8.53 -17.89 8.33
CA ASN A 19 -9.53 -16.94 8.84
C ASN A 19 -9.14 -15.51 8.42
N LEU A 20 -10.09 -14.76 7.86
CA LEU A 20 -9.89 -13.40 7.37
C LEU A 20 -9.61 -12.41 8.51
N ASP A 21 -10.16 -12.66 9.71
CA ASP A 21 -9.99 -11.78 10.88
C ASP A 21 -8.53 -11.59 11.29
N PHE A 22 -7.67 -12.54 10.89
CA PHE A 22 -6.24 -12.54 11.21
C PHE A 22 -5.38 -11.81 10.18
N ILE A 23 -5.94 -11.36 9.05
CA ILE A 23 -5.20 -10.63 8.03
C ILE A 23 -4.73 -9.28 8.56
N PHE A 24 -5.62 -8.49 9.17
CA PHE A 24 -5.27 -7.15 9.64
C PHE A 24 -4.25 -7.13 10.78
N PRO A 25 -4.36 -7.99 11.83
CA PRO A 25 -3.28 -8.10 12.81
C PRO A 25 -1.93 -8.49 12.21
N THR A 26 -1.94 -9.34 11.17
CA THR A 26 -0.73 -9.74 10.44
C THR A 26 -0.11 -8.57 9.68
N LEU A 27 -0.92 -7.80 8.94
CA LEU A 27 -0.44 -6.61 8.20
C LEU A 27 -0.02 -5.48 9.15
N ASP A 28 -0.75 -5.29 10.26
CA ASP A 28 -0.37 -4.35 11.33
C ASP A 28 1.00 -4.70 11.91
N ALA A 29 1.30 -5.99 12.10
CA ALA A 29 2.61 -6.45 12.54
C ALA A 29 3.71 -6.09 11.53
N ILE A 30 3.46 -6.28 10.23
CA ILE A 30 4.47 -5.99 9.19
C ILE A 30 4.75 -4.49 9.11
N ALA A 31 3.69 -3.66 9.16
CA ALA A 31 3.82 -2.21 9.23
C ALA A 31 4.58 -1.76 10.50
N TRP A 32 4.37 -2.45 11.62
CA TRP A 32 4.88 -2.02 12.92
C TRP A 32 6.19 -2.67 13.37
N LEU A 33 6.69 -3.73 12.73
CA LEU A 33 7.92 -4.40 13.18
C LEU A 33 9.11 -4.08 12.29
N ASN A 34 10.30 -4.05 12.89
CA ASN A 34 11.56 -3.91 12.15
C ASN A 34 11.96 -5.29 11.64
N LEU A 35 12.15 -5.43 10.33
CA LEU A 35 12.52 -6.70 9.68
C LEU A 35 11.64 -7.87 10.16
N PRO A 36 10.31 -7.79 9.96
CA PRO A 36 9.36 -8.73 10.52
C PRO A 36 9.58 -10.14 9.94
N THR A 37 9.81 -11.11 10.82
CA THR A 37 9.84 -12.54 10.50
C THR A 37 8.51 -13.20 10.86
N VAL A 38 8.24 -14.39 10.34
CA VAL A 38 7.05 -15.19 10.71
C VAL A 38 6.89 -15.29 12.23
N LYS A 39 7.99 -15.53 12.96
CA LYS A 39 7.99 -15.64 14.44
C LYS A 39 7.55 -14.34 15.10
N SER A 40 8.15 -13.21 14.72
CA SER A 40 7.81 -11.91 15.31
C SER A 40 6.40 -11.45 14.97
N ILE A 41 5.93 -11.73 13.75
CA ILE A 41 4.56 -11.42 13.30
C ILE A 41 3.54 -12.25 14.09
N SER A 42 3.78 -13.56 14.20
CA SER A 42 2.95 -14.48 14.98
C SER A 42 2.80 -14.03 16.43
N GLN A 43 3.91 -13.64 17.06
CA GLN A 43 3.91 -13.12 18.43
C GLN A 43 3.14 -11.79 18.56
N PHE A 44 3.36 -10.84 17.64
CA PHE A 44 2.68 -9.55 17.66
C PHE A 44 1.17 -9.68 17.47
N ALA A 45 0.76 -10.51 16.51
CA ALA A 45 -0.63 -10.67 16.13
C ALA A 45 -1.40 -11.63 17.05
N GLY A 46 -0.71 -12.37 17.93
CA GLY A 46 -1.34 -13.39 18.80
C GLY A 46 -1.86 -14.60 18.01
N ILE A 47 -1.24 -14.92 16.88
CA ILE A 47 -1.63 -16.00 15.97
C ILE A 47 -0.54 -17.08 15.97
N ASP A 48 -0.86 -18.35 15.83
CA ASP A 48 0.17 -19.39 15.73
C ASP A 48 1.06 -19.24 14.46
N PRO A 49 2.33 -19.69 14.49
CA PRO A 49 3.25 -19.49 13.37
C PRO A 49 2.80 -20.17 12.06
N ARG A 50 2.06 -21.28 12.13
CA ARG A 50 1.60 -22.02 10.95
C ARG A 50 0.48 -21.25 10.24
N THR A 51 -0.48 -20.74 11.00
CA THR A 51 -1.55 -19.88 10.45
C THR A 51 -0.97 -18.58 9.91
N THR A 52 -0.02 -17.97 10.64
CA THR A 52 0.73 -16.80 10.17
C THR A 52 1.40 -17.06 8.82
N GLY A 53 2.11 -18.17 8.68
CA GLY A 53 2.78 -18.54 7.41
C GLY A 53 1.81 -18.70 6.23
N LYS A 54 0.61 -19.27 6.47
CA LYS A 54 -0.43 -19.36 5.43
C LYS A 54 -0.97 -17.99 5.00
N ILE A 55 -1.21 -17.10 5.96
CA ILE A 55 -1.66 -15.73 5.68
C ILE A 55 -0.61 -15.00 4.85
N LEU A 56 0.66 -15.06 5.27
CA LEU A 56 1.77 -14.42 4.54
C LEU A 56 1.89 -14.96 3.11
N LYS A 57 1.74 -16.27 2.90
CA LYS A 57 1.75 -16.85 1.56
C LYS A 57 0.61 -16.31 0.67
N ASN A 58 -0.60 -16.17 1.22
CA ASN A 58 -1.71 -15.55 0.49
C ASN A 58 -1.43 -14.08 0.19
N CYS A 59 -0.96 -13.31 1.17
CA CYS A 59 -0.63 -11.89 1.02
C CYS A 59 0.50 -11.64 -0.01
N LEU A 60 1.50 -12.51 -0.08
CA LEU A 60 2.52 -12.50 -1.13
C LEU A 60 1.90 -12.74 -2.51
N THR A 61 0.92 -13.64 -2.60
CA THR A 61 0.29 -14.02 -3.87
C THR A 61 -0.60 -12.90 -4.43
N ILE A 62 -1.21 -12.09 -3.56
CA ILE A 62 -1.93 -10.86 -3.96
C ILE A 62 -1.05 -9.61 -3.92
N GLU A 63 0.27 -9.78 -3.75
CA GLU A 63 1.27 -8.70 -3.82
C GLU A 63 1.09 -7.54 -2.84
N ILE A 64 0.38 -7.73 -1.73
CA ILE A 64 0.27 -6.74 -0.64
C ILE A 64 1.56 -6.67 0.17
N ILE A 65 2.29 -7.79 0.22
CA ILE A 65 3.58 -7.88 0.90
C ILE A 65 4.61 -8.48 -0.04
N GLN A 66 5.88 -8.30 0.31
CA GLN A 66 7.01 -8.93 -0.36
C GLN A 66 7.96 -9.57 0.67
N ASN A 67 8.72 -10.57 0.23
CA ASN A 67 9.79 -11.17 1.02
C ASN A 67 11.13 -10.49 0.68
N LEU A 68 11.88 -10.12 1.72
CA LEU A 68 13.21 -9.52 1.65
C LEU A 68 14.27 -10.60 1.96
N ALA A 69 15.55 -10.24 1.82
CA ALA A 69 16.62 -11.16 2.21
C ALA A 69 16.49 -11.56 3.70
N GLY A 70 16.63 -12.86 3.99
CA GLY A 70 16.58 -13.41 5.34
C GLY A 70 15.18 -13.72 5.88
N ASP A 71 14.21 -14.02 5.00
CA ASP A 71 12.82 -14.38 5.37
C ASP A 71 12.11 -13.33 6.22
N THR A 72 12.34 -12.07 5.87
CA THR A 72 11.70 -10.90 6.47
C THR A 72 10.70 -10.30 5.49
N PHE A 73 9.60 -9.75 6.00
CA PHE A 73 8.50 -9.24 5.18
C PHE A 73 8.50 -7.71 5.16
N SER A 74 7.93 -7.12 4.11
CA SER A 74 7.61 -5.69 4.08
C SER A 74 6.33 -5.49 3.29
N LEU A 75 5.64 -4.38 3.56
CA LEU A 75 4.50 -3.99 2.74
C LEU A 75 4.98 -3.62 1.33
N ASN A 76 4.19 -4.02 0.35
CA ASN A 76 4.38 -3.67 -1.05
C ASN A 76 3.29 -2.70 -1.54
N CYS A 77 2.49 -2.14 -0.63
CA CYS A 77 1.51 -1.08 -0.87
C CYS A 77 1.40 -0.17 0.35
N ALA A 78 0.82 1.03 0.16
CA ALA A 78 0.44 1.89 1.26
C ALA A 78 -0.57 1.17 2.18
N TYR A 79 -0.42 1.33 3.50
CA TYR A 79 -1.28 0.67 4.47
C TYR A 79 -1.68 1.60 5.62
N PRO A 80 -2.98 1.66 5.97
CA PRO A 80 -3.49 2.51 7.05
C PRO A 80 -3.25 1.83 8.41
N TYR A 81 -2.05 1.98 8.95
CA TYR A 81 -1.72 1.47 10.29
C TYR A 81 -2.60 2.13 11.35
N LYS A 82 -3.31 1.32 12.15
CA LYS A 82 -4.39 1.77 13.06
C LYS A 82 -5.56 2.52 12.40
N GLY A 83 -5.68 2.44 11.06
CA GLY A 83 -6.86 2.90 10.34
C GLY A 83 -8.10 2.08 10.67
N SER A 84 -9.25 2.54 10.18
CA SER A 84 -10.51 1.81 10.34
C SER A 84 -10.50 0.49 9.58
N SER A 85 -11.38 -0.45 9.93
CA SER A 85 -11.54 -1.69 9.18
C SER A 85 -11.82 -1.41 7.70
N ALA A 86 -12.70 -0.44 7.39
CA ALA A 86 -13.00 -0.06 6.01
C ALA A 86 -11.75 0.37 5.22
N GLN A 87 -10.86 1.16 5.81
CA GLN A 87 -9.61 1.57 5.15
C GLN A 87 -8.68 0.37 4.89
N LYS A 88 -8.58 -0.55 5.84
CA LYS A 88 -7.78 -1.78 5.67
C LYS A 88 -8.40 -2.73 4.64
N GLU A 89 -9.73 -2.84 4.61
CA GLU A 89 -10.47 -3.62 3.61
C GLU A 89 -10.25 -3.08 2.19
N ALA A 90 -10.23 -1.75 2.02
CA ALA A 90 -9.96 -1.11 0.74
C ALA A 90 -8.61 -1.55 0.16
N VAL A 91 -7.56 -1.65 0.98
CA VAL A 91 -6.24 -2.15 0.55
C VAL A 91 -6.32 -3.59 0.03
N ILE A 92 -7.03 -4.47 0.73
CA ILE A 92 -7.22 -5.87 0.28
C ILE A 92 -8.04 -5.92 -1.01
N LYS A 93 -9.12 -5.14 -1.09
CA LYS A 93 -10.01 -5.06 -2.24
C LYS A 93 -9.23 -4.62 -3.47
N GLU A 94 -8.44 -3.56 -3.36
CA GLU A 94 -7.61 -3.05 -4.45
C GLU A 94 -6.60 -4.10 -4.95
N ALA A 95 -5.88 -4.76 -4.04
CA ALA A 95 -4.93 -5.81 -4.39
C ALA A 95 -5.60 -6.99 -5.12
N LEU A 96 -6.78 -7.39 -4.66
CA LEU A 96 -7.57 -8.45 -5.31
C LEU A 96 -8.05 -8.03 -6.70
N VAL A 97 -8.49 -6.78 -6.89
CA VAL A 97 -8.98 -6.31 -8.20
C VAL A 97 -7.83 -6.25 -9.22
N ARG A 98 -6.61 -5.89 -8.78
CA ARG A 98 -5.41 -5.81 -9.64
C ARG A 98 -4.82 -7.17 -10.00
N LEU A 99 -5.19 -8.24 -9.30
CA LEU A 99 -4.66 -9.57 -9.58
C LEU A 99 -5.02 -10.02 -11.00
N PRO A 100 -4.06 -10.41 -11.88
CA PRO A 100 -4.33 -10.76 -13.27
C PRO A 100 -5.40 -11.85 -13.44
N LEU A 101 -5.40 -12.84 -12.54
CA LEU A 101 -6.44 -13.88 -12.52
C LEU A 101 -7.83 -13.29 -12.29
N MET A 102 -7.95 -12.30 -11.40
CA MET A 102 -9.22 -11.67 -11.07
C MET A 102 -9.74 -10.79 -12.21
N ILE A 103 -8.84 -10.04 -12.86
CA ILE A 103 -9.15 -9.22 -14.04
C ILE A 103 -9.81 -10.08 -15.11
N HIS A 104 -9.16 -11.18 -15.52
CA HIS A 104 -9.70 -12.06 -16.54
C HIS A 104 -10.94 -12.83 -16.09
N LEU A 105 -11.00 -13.24 -14.81
CA LEU A 105 -12.18 -13.90 -14.26
C LEU A 105 -13.41 -13.01 -14.41
N LYS A 106 -13.30 -11.72 -14.05
CA LYS A 106 -14.40 -10.77 -14.17
C LYS A 106 -14.79 -10.53 -15.63
N GLN A 107 -13.81 -10.44 -16.54
CA GLN A 107 -14.10 -10.37 -17.98
C GLN A 107 -14.98 -11.54 -18.45
N PHE A 108 -14.66 -12.77 -18.04
CA PHE A 108 -15.47 -13.95 -18.39
C PHE A 108 -16.84 -13.97 -17.69
N LEU A 109 -16.94 -13.50 -16.45
CA LEU A 109 -18.24 -13.32 -15.78
C LEU A 109 -19.12 -12.33 -16.55
N ASN A 110 -18.55 -11.24 -17.06
CA ASN A 110 -19.28 -10.24 -17.85
C ASN A 110 -19.78 -10.82 -19.20
N LEU A 111 -19.12 -11.87 -19.69
CA LEU A 111 -19.55 -12.63 -20.86
C LEU A 111 -20.59 -13.72 -20.54
N GLY A 112 -21.05 -13.82 -19.27
CA GLY A 112 -22.08 -14.74 -18.83
C GLY A 112 -21.59 -16.11 -18.34
N ASP A 113 -20.29 -16.30 -18.18
CA ASP A 113 -19.76 -17.56 -17.64
C ASP A 113 -20.11 -17.73 -16.15
N SER A 114 -20.24 -18.99 -15.71
CA SER A 114 -20.26 -19.30 -14.27
C SER A 114 -18.88 -19.03 -13.65
N VAL A 115 -18.84 -18.80 -12.33
CA VAL A 115 -17.57 -18.57 -11.60
C VAL A 115 -16.54 -19.67 -11.86
N ASP A 116 -16.96 -20.93 -11.90
CA ASP A 116 -16.05 -22.06 -12.14
C ASP A 116 -15.51 -22.08 -13.57
N ALA A 117 -16.35 -21.78 -14.57
CA ALA A 117 -15.93 -21.69 -15.96
C ALA A 117 -14.99 -20.49 -16.18
N ALA A 118 -15.38 -19.32 -15.67
CA ALA A 118 -14.61 -18.09 -15.71
C ALA A 118 -13.23 -18.26 -15.06
N THR A 119 -13.15 -18.90 -13.90
CA THR A 119 -11.88 -19.13 -13.20
C THR A 119 -10.95 -20.03 -14.03
N ARG A 120 -11.46 -21.09 -14.66
CA ARG A 120 -10.67 -21.98 -15.52
C ARG A 120 -10.14 -21.25 -16.76
N LYS A 121 -10.99 -20.45 -17.42
CA LYS A 121 -10.59 -19.66 -18.59
C LYS A 121 -9.55 -18.60 -18.19
N ALA A 122 -9.77 -17.88 -17.10
CA ALA A 122 -8.84 -16.89 -16.58
C ALA A 122 -7.47 -17.52 -16.23
N ALA A 123 -7.47 -18.68 -15.56
CA ALA A 123 -6.24 -19.41 -15.25
C ALA A 123 -5.46 -19.79 -16.52
N THR A 124 -6.17 -20.17 -17.59
CA THR A 124 -5.56 -20.46 -18.89
C THR A 124 -4.93 -19.21 -19.51
N VAL A 125 -5.62 -18.08 -19.50
CA VAL A 125 -5.12 -16.80 -20.05
C VAL A 125 -3.88 -16.32 -19.29
N VAL A 126 -3.88 -16.41 -17.96
CA VAL A 126 -2.73 -16.05 -17.10
C VAL A 126 -1.56 -17.04 -17.22
N GLY A 127 -1.79 -18.22 -17.82
CA GLY A 127 -0.76 -19.25 -17.97
C GLY A 127 -0.49 -20.07 -16.70
N ILE A 128 -1.50 -20.26 -15.85
CA ILE A 128 -1.39 -21.11 -14.66
C ILE A 128 -1.38 -22.58 -15.09
N LEU A 129 -0.24 -23.25 -14.92
CA LEU A 129 -0.08 -24.67 -15.22
C LEU A 129 -0.72 -25.54 -14.14
N ASN A 130 -1.29 -26.69 -14.54
CA ASN A 130 -1.92 -27.67 -13.65
C ASN A 130 -3.01 -27.08 -12.74
N PHE A 131 -3.86 -26.20 -13.29
CA PHE A 131 -4.93 -25.55 -12.54
C PHE A 131 -5.84 -26.56 -11.83
N ASN A 132 -5.98 -26.39 -10.51
CA ASN A 132 -6.91 -27.14 -9.68
C ASN A 132 -7.87 -26.16 -8.98
N PRO A 133 -9.19 -26.29 -9.16
CA PRO A 133 -10.17 -25.42 -8.49
C PRO A 133 -10.01 -25.34 -6.97
N LYS A 134 -9.53 -26.41 -6.32
CA LYS A 134 -9.31 -26.42 -4.86
C LYS A 134 -8.22 -25.43 -4.42
N ASP A 135 -7.23 -25.17 -5.27
CA ASP A 135 -6.11 -24.28 -4.97
C ASP A 135 -6.50 -22.79 -5.08
N THR A 136 -7.57 -22.46 -5.82
CA THR A 136 -8.11 -21.10 -5.92
C THR A 136 -9.37 -20.87 -5.10
N ALA A 137 -9.97 -21.91 -4.52
CA ALA A 137 -11.18 -21.78 -3.72
C ALA A 137 -11.05 -20.77 -2.55
N PRO A 138 -9.93 -20.71 -1.81
CA PRO A 138 -9.77 -19.70 -0.76
C PRO A 138 -9.65 -18.27 -1.33
N LEU A 139 -8.98 -18.08 -2.47
CA LEU A 139 -8.94 -16.78 -3.16
C LEU A 139 -10.35 -16.33 -3.57
N LEU A 140 -11.17 -17.22 -4.14
CA LEU A 140 -12.55 -16.91 -4.51
C LEU A 140 -13.40 -16.58 -3.27
N LYS A 141 -13.13 -17.22 -2.12
CA LYS A 141 -13.77 -16.86 -0.86
C LYS A 141 -13.43 -15.42 -0.45
N TRP A 142 -12.16 -15.03 -0.53
CA TRP A 142 -11.74 -13.65 -0.26
C TRP A 142 -12.43 -12.68 -1.20
N ALA A 143 -12.38 -12.95 -2.51
CA ALA A 143 -12.99 -12.09 -3.52
C ALA A 143 -14.50 -11.92 -3.32
N LYS A 144 -15.22 -12.98 -2.88
CA LYS A 144 -16.63 -12.88 -2.49
C LYS A 144 -16.83 -12.02 -1.25
N SER A 145 -16.04 -12.25 -0.19
CA SER A 145 -16.12 -11.49 1.06
C SER A 145 -15.90 -9.99 0.86
N TYR A 146 -14.97 -9.61 -0.03
CA TYR A 146 -14.68 -8.21 -0.36
C TYR A 146 -15.47 -7.67 -1.57
N LYS A 147 -16.48 -8.40 -2.05
CA LYS A 147 -17.34 -8.05 -3.19
C LYS A 147 -16.57 -7.72 -4.49
N VAL A 148 -15.40 -8.32 -4.67
CA VAL A 148 -14.51 -8.12 -5.84
C VAL A 148 -15.04 -8.82 -7.09
N LEU A 149 -15.83 -9.89 -6.91
CA LEU A 149 -16.40 -10.65 -8.04
C LEU A 149 -17.55 -9.95 -8.75
N ASP A 150 -17.98 -8.77 -8.30
CA ASP A 150 -19.00 -7.99 -8.98
C ASP A 150 -18.50 -7.53 -10.37
N PRO A 151 -19.17 -7.96 -11.47
CA PRO A 151 -18.93 -7.51 -12.85
C PRO A 151 -18.80 -6.01 -13.05
N SER A 152 -19.58 -5.24 -12.29
CA SER A 152 -19.69 -3.79 -12.44
C SER A 152 -18.59 -3.03 -11.73
N LEU A 153 -17.91 -3.66 -10.77
CA LEU A 153 -16.84 -3.02 -10.01
C LEU A 153 -15.62 -2.81 -10.91
N LEU A 154 -15.28 -1.57 -11.24
CA LEU A 154 -14.05 -1.20 -11.92
C LEU A 154 -12.98 -0.72 -10.92
N ILE A 155 -11.73 -0.65 -11.36
CA ILE A 155 -10.65 -0.08 -10.52
C ILE A 155 -10.91 1.42 -10.34
N GLU A 156 -11.36 2.07 -11.41
CA GLU A 156 -11.75 3.46 -11.47
C GLU A 156 -12.81 3.79 -10.41
N ASP A 157 -13.78 2.90 -10.20
CA ASP A 157 -14.83 3.07 -9.19
C ASP A 157 -14.26 3.07 -7.77
N LEU A 158 -13.20 2.30 -7.49
CA LEU A 158 -12.55 2.32 -6.17
C LEU A 158 -11.84 3.65 -5.92
N ILE A 159 -11.22 4.21 -6.97
CA ILE A 159 -10.55 5.51 -6.91
C ILE A 159 -11.58 6.62 -6.74
N GLU A 160 -12.70 6.56 -7.46
CA GLU A 160 -13.80 7.52 -7.36
C GLU A 160 -14.49 7.43 -5.99
N GLU A 161 -14.72 6.22 -5.47
CA GLU A 161 -15.26 5.97 -4.13
C GLU A 161 -14.36 6.62 -3.06
N ALA A 162 -13.06 6.36 -3.11
CA ALA A 162 -12.10 6.94 -2.17
C ALA A 162 -11.99 8.48 -2.31
N SER A 163 -12.06 9.01 -3.53
CA SER A 163 -12.09 10.47 -3.77
C SER A 163 -13.36 11.10 -3.19
N THR A 164 -14.51 10.46 -3.41
CA THR A 164 -15.80 10.88 -2.84
C THR A 164 -15.80 10.80 -1.32
N ILE A 165 -15.18 9.78 -0.73
CA ILE A 165 -14.99 9.66 0.72
C ILE A 165 -14.16 10.84 1.25
N LYS A 166 -13.06 11.18 0.59
CA LYS A 166 -12.24 12.35 0.93
C LYS A 166 -13.07 13.63 0.88
N GLU A 167 -13.81 13.88 -0.20
CA GLU A 167 -14.65 15.07 -0.34
C GLU A 167 -15.75 15.16 0.73
N LYS A 168 -16.48 14.06 0.98
CA LYS A 168 -17.49 14.00 2.04
C LYS A 168 -16.88 14.24 3.41
N ARG A 169 -15.70 13.69 3.68
CA ARG A 169 -14.96 13.90 4.94
C ARG A 169 -14.56 15.37 5.14
N HIS A 170 -14.29 16.12 4.08
CA HIS A 170 -14.06 17.56 4.19
C HIS A 170 -15.35 18.38 4.36
N GLN A 171 -16.48 17.90 3.86
CA GLN A 171 -17.78 18.60 3.96
C GLN A 171 -18.49 18.37 5.30
N THR A 172 -18.44 17.14 5.82
CA THR A 172 -18.91 16.84 7.18
C THR A 172 -17.81 17.24 8.14
N ASP A 173 -18.06 18.08 9.15
CA ASP A 173 -17.11 18.64 10.14
C ASP A 173 -16.22 17.63 10.93
N SER A 174 -16.24 16.35 10.52
CA SER A 174 -15.22 15.34 10.80
C SER A 174 -13.87 15.77 10.21
N LYS A 175 -13.16 16.68 10.89
CA LYS A 175 -11.77 17.11 10.62
C LYS A 175 -10.74 15.97 10.75
N LYS A 176 -11.08 14.74 10.37
CA LYS A 176 -10.18 13.60 10.41
C LYS A 176 -9.20 13.74 9.26
N ILE A 177 -8.01 14.26 9.56
CA ILE A 177 -6.96 14.45 8.57
C ILE A 177 -6.29 13.11 8.26
N ILE A 178 -6.00 12.86 6.99
CA ILE A 178 -5.24 11.69 6.54
C ILE A 178 -3.88 12.16 5.98
N ALA A 179 -2.80 11.63 6.54
CA ALA A 179 -1.44 11.89 6.11
C ALA A 179 -0.79 10.61 5.57
N PHE A 180 -0.28 10.66 4.36
CA PHE A 180 0.50 9.58 3.76
C PHE A 180 1.99 9.85 3.94
N ILE A 181 2.72 8.94 4.58
CA ILE A 181 4.16 9.08 4.84
C ILE A 181 4.94 8.11 3.95
N SER A 182 5.69 8.65 2.99
CA SER A 182 6.69 7.90 2.23
C SER A 182 8.04 8.00 2.94
N HIS A 183 8.64 6.84 3.22
CA HIS A 183 9.89 6.74 3.98
C HIS A 183 10.72 5.51 3.59
N SER A 184 12.03 5.54 3.89
CA SER A 184 12.86 4.34 3.78
C SER A 184 12.55 3.36 4.91
N SER A 185 12.62 2.06 4.63
CA SER A 185 12.50 1.03 5.67
C SER A 185 13.54 1.16 6.80
N LYS A 186 14.67 1.85 6.54
CA LYS A 186 15.69 2.18 7.55
C LYS A 186 15.23 3.26 8.53
N ASP A 187 14.27 4.09 8.15
CA ASP A 187 13.76 5.20 8.94
C ASP A 187 12.56 4.80 9.83
N LYS A 188 12.10 3.54 9.73
CA LYS A 188 10.95 3.01 10.50
C LYS A 188 10.96 3.37 12.00
N PRO A 189 12.08 3.27 12.75
CA PRO A 189 12.07 3.62 14.16
C PRO A 189 11.61 5.06 14.41
N PHE A 190 12.11 6.00 13.62
CA PHE A 190 11.73 7.41 13.68
C PHE A 190 10.28 7.60 13.24
N ILE A 191 9.90 7.00 12.10
CA ILE A 191 8.58 7.16 11.50
C ILE A 191 7.48 6.59 12.41
N ARG A 192 7.77 5.57 13.22
CA ARG A 192 6.82 5.07 14.23
C ARG A 192 6.57 6.05 15.37
N GLN A 193 7.62 6.70 15.86
CA GLN A 193 7.49 7.74 16.88
C GLN A 193 6.61 8.88 16.33
N LEU A 194 6.94 9.34 15.12
CA LEU A 194 6.19 10.38 14.42
C LEU A 194 4.73 9.97 14.19
N THR A 195 4.49 8.75 13.69
CA THR A 195 3.15 8.21 13.46
C THR A 195 2.33 8.15 14.74
N GLY A 196 2.96 7.72 15.85
CA GLY A 196 2.32 7.70 17.16
C GLY A 196 1.88 9.09 17.61
N ASP A 197 2.74 10.09 17.42
CA ASP A 197 2.44 11.47 17.84
C ASP A 197 1.43 12.17 16.92
N LEU A 198 1.50 11.93 15.59
CA LEU A 198 0.47 12.37 14.64
C LEU A 198 -0.89 11.75 14.95
N THR A 199 -0.92 10.45 15.26
CA THR A 199 -2.16 9.74 15.63
C THR A 199 -2.75 10.29 16.92
N LYS A 200 -1.92 10.57 17.95
CA LYS A 200 -2.36 11.24 19.18
C LYS A 200 -2.91 12.64 18.90
N ALA A 201 -2.40 13.33 17.88
CA ALA A 201 -2.87 14.63 17.45
C ALA A 201 -4.15 14.59 16.58
N GLY A 202 -4.74 13.40 16.38
CA GLY A 202 -5.98 13.20 15.63
C GLY A 202 -5.79 12.94 14.13
N ILE A 203 -4.55 12.75 13.67
CA ILE A 203 -4.22 12.55 12.26
C ILE A 203 -4.11 11.05 11.99
N SER A 204 -4.87 10.55 11.00
CA SER A 204 -4.75 9.18 10.52
C SER A 204 -3.55 9.07 9.59
N VAL A 205 -2.71 8.07 9.80
CA VAL A 205 -1.46 7.93 9.07
C VAL A 205 -1.49 6.69 8.20
N TRP A 206 -1.15 6.87 6.94
CA TRP A 206 -0.89 5.81 5.98
C TRP A 206 0.61 5.69 5.80
N LEU A 207 1.14 4.49 5.96
CA LEU A 207 2.57 4.22 5.83
C LEU A 207 2.84 3.55 4.50
N ASP A 208 3.83 4.06 3.79
CA ASP A 208 4.44 3.37 2.65
C ASP A 208 5.84 2.89 3.00
N GLU A 209 6.07 1.60 2.77
CA GLU A 209 7.35 0.92 2.96
C GLU A 209 7.90 0.36 1.65
N GLN A 210 7.33 0.75 0.50
CA GLN A 210 7.60 0.12 -0.78
C GLN A 210 9.07 0.26 -1.16
N ARG A 211 9.69 -0.89 -1.44
CA ARG A 211 10.92 -0.94 -2.20
C ARG A 211 10.56 -0.79 -3.68
N ILE A 212 11.08 0.25 -4.32
CA ILE A 212 10.91 0.47 -5.76
C ILE A 212 12.04 -0.22 -6.51
N LEU A 213 11.71 -1.23 -7.29
CA LEU A 213 12.64 -1.97 -8.12
C LEU A 213 12.82 -1.28 -9.48
N VAL A 214 13.90 -1.64 -10.19
CA VAL A 214 14.12 -1.14 -11.56
C VAL A 214 13.02 -1.68 -12.47
N GLY A 215 12.24 -0.77 -13.07
CA GLY A 215 11.12 -1.10 -13.95
C GLY A 215 9.74 -0.86 -13.32
N ASP A 216 9.66 -0.63 -12.01
CA ASP A 216 8.40 -0.28 -11.35
C ASP A 216 7.96 1.15 -11.69
N SER A 217 6.66 1.35 -11.86
CA SER A 217 6.05 2.69 -11.90
C SER A 217 5.94 3.24 -10.48
N ILE A 218 6.76 4.26 -10.17
CA ILE A 218 6.75 4.95 -8.89
C ILE A 218 5.43 5.70 -8.68
N ALA A 219 4.94 6.36 -9.73
CA ALA A 219 3.71 7.13 -9.69
C ALA A 219 2.49 6.26 -9.34
N GLU A 220 2.38 5.07 -9.94
CA GLU A 220 1.28 4.14 -9.63
C GLU A 220 1.32 3.66 -8.18
N LYS A 221 2.52 3.35 -7.68
CA LYS A 221 2.75 2.86 -6.32
C LYS A 221 2.35 3.89 -5.26
N ILE A 222 2.69 5.15 -5.49
CA ILE A 222 2.34 6.26 -4.59
C ILE A 222 0.89 6.69 -4.74
N SER A 223 0.34 6.65 -5.97
CA SER A 223 -1.03 7.09 -6.24
C SER A 223 -2.05 6.37 -5.36
N GLN A 224 -1.82 5.12 -4.97
CA GLN A 224 -2.70 4.38 -4.05
C GLN A 224 -2.80 5.03 -2.67
N GLY A 225 -1.66 5.42 -2.09
CA GLY A 225 -1.62 6.09 -0.80
C GLY A 225 -2.14 7.54 -0.84
N LEU A 226 -2.13 8.17 -2.01
CA LEU A 226 -2.58 9.55 -2.20
C LEU A 226 -4.10 9.70 -2.29
N VAL A 227 -4.85 8.66 -2.69
CA VAL A 227 -6.28 8.81 -3.05
C VAL A 227 -7.11 9.39 -1.90
N GLU A 228 -6.94 8.87 -0.68
CA GLU A 228 -7.67 9.37 0.50
C GLU A 228 -6.92 10.45 1.28
N SER A 229 -5.68 10.75 0.92
CA SER A 229 -4.79 11.57 1.74
C SER A 229 -4.97 13.07 1.52
N ASP A 230 -4.81 13.85 2.58
CA ASP A 230 -4.81 15.32 2.55
C ASP A 230 -3.38 15.85 2.43
N TYR A 231 -2.44 15.14 3.06
CA TYR A 231 -1.03 15.49 3.10
C TYR A 231 -0.15 14.33 2.65
N PHE A 232 0.85 14.66 1.84
CA PHE A 232 1.93 13.75 1.47
C PHE A 232 3.21 14.16 2.22
N LEU A 233 3.54 13.42 3.27
CA LEU A 233 4.73 13.63 4.07
C LEU A 233 5.88 12.86 3.44
N LEU A 234 6.89 13.60 3.01
CA LEU A 234 8.06 13.02 2.41
C LEU A 234 9.22 12.97 3.39
N ALA A 235 9.56 11.78 3.90
CA ALA A 235 10.69 11.57 4.79
C ALA A 235 12.02 11.52 4.05
N MET A 236 12.84 12.55 4.24
CA MET A 236 14.16 12.71 3.62
C MET A 236 15.27 12.32 4.60
N SER A 237 16.02 11.28 4.26
CA SER A 237 17.23 10.82 4.94
C SER A 237 18.24 10.39 3.89
N ASP A 238 19.50 10.15 4.28
CA ASP A 238 20.49 9.56 3.36
C ASP A 238 19.99 8.24 2.77
N ALA A 239 19.22 7.47 3.54
CA ALA A 239 18.66 6.21 3.10
C ALA A 239 17.53 6.39 2.08
N SER A 240 16.70 7.43 2.22
CA SER A 240 15.59 7.66 1.29
C SER A 240 16.03 8.46 0.05
N VAL A 241 16.93 9.43 0.19
CA VAL A 241 17.47 10.25 -0.91
C VAL A 241 18.35 9.45 -1.87
N ASN A 242 19.11 8.47 -1.35
CA ASN A 242 19.90 7.58 -2.21
C ASN A 242 19.11 6.37 -2.71
N SER A 243 17.84 6.24 -2.31
CA SER A 243 17.00 5.17 -2.85
C SER A 243 16.65 5.46 -4.31
N SER A 244 16.33 4.40 -5.06
CA SER A 244 15.86 4.45 -6.45
C SER A 244 14.69 5.42 -6.67
N TRP A 245 13.94 5.75 -5.61
CA TRP A 245 12.81 6.65 -5.60
C TRP A 245 13.20 8.13 -5.80
N VAL A 246 14.09 8.68 -4.96
CA VAL A 246 14.53 10.09 -5.08
C VAL A 246 15.41 10.31 -6.30
N GLN A 247 16.27 9.34 -6.63
CA GLN A 247 17.23 9.47 -7.73
C GLN A 247 16.57 9.48 -9.12
N LYS A 248 15.35 8.96 -9.27
CA LYS A 248 14.68 8.86 -10.58
C LYS A 248 13.48 9.78 -10.75
N GLU A 249 12.50 9.83 -9.84
CA GLU A 249 11.20 10.42 -10.19
C GLU A 249 10.38 10.93 -8.99
N LEU A 250 10.86 11.99 -8.34
CA LEU A 250 9.95 13.12 -8.19
C LEU A 250 9.86 13.74 -9.60
N ASN A 251 9.04 13.16 -10.47
CA ASN A 251 8.84 13.65 -11.83
C ASN A 251 7.59 14.52 -11.89
N THR A 252 7.42 15.24 -12.99
CA THR A 252 6.25 16.11 -13.19
C THR A 252 4.93 15.34 -13.10
N ALA A 253 4.89 14.06 -13.49
CA ALA A 253 3.67 13.26 -13.41
C ALA A 253 3.20 13.03 -11.97
N LEU A 254 4.12 12.75 -11.03
CA LEU A 254 3.77 12.61 -9.62
C LEU A 254 3.29 13.94 -9.00
N ILE A 255 3.92 15.08 -9.33
CA ILE A 255 3.39 16.38 -8.87
C ILE A 255 2.00 16.63 -9.44
N ASN A 256 1.82 16.45 -10.75
CA ASN A 256 0.54 16.70 -11.38
C ASN A 256 -0.56 15.85 -10.75
N GLU A 257 -0.26 14.60 -10.39
CA GLU A 257 -1.19 13.71 -9.70
C GLU A 257 -1.51 14.20 -8.28
N ILE A 258 -0.49 14.67 -7.53
CA ILE A 258 -0.64 15.27 -6.21
C ILE A 258 -1.50 16.55 -6.27
N GLU A 259 -1.22 17.43 -7.23
CA GLU A 259 -1.95 18.69 -7.45
C GLU A 259 -3.39 18.43 -7.87
N LYS A 260 -3.60 17.52 -8.83
CA LYS A 260 -4.93 17.10 -9.28
C LYS A 260 -5.76 16.55 -8.12
N ARG A 261 -5.14 15.82 -7.19
CA ARG A 261 -5.79 15.25 -6.00
C ARG A 261 -5.86 16.20 -4.82
N LYS A 262 -5.40 17.46 -4.98
CA LYS A 262 -5.34 18.48 -3.92
C LYS A 262 -4.65 17.95 -2.65
N VAL A 263 -3.53 17.25 -2.84
CA VAL A 263 -2.71 16.74 -1.72
C VAL A 263 -1.55 17.70 -1.51
N LYS A 264 -1.32 18.14 -0.27
CA LYS A 264 -0.21 19.05 0.04
C LYS A 264 1.05 18.26 0.37
N ILE A 265 2.15 18.52 -0.34
CA ILE A 265 3.46 17.91 -0.04
C ILE A 265 4.10 18.62 1.15
N LEU A 266 4.48 17.86 2.17
CA LEU A 266 5.19 18.32 3.36
C LEU A 266 6.53 17.56 3.47
N PRO A 267 7.65 18.15 3.02
CA PRO A 267 8.95 17.52 3.20
C PRO A 267 9.36 17.53 4.68
N ILE A 268 9.90 16.41 5.17
CA ILE A 268 10.45 16.29 6.53
C ILE A 268 11.90 15.78 6.45
N LYS A 269 12.84 16.50 7.06
CA LYS A 269 14.28 16.17 7.00
C LYS A 269 14.68 15.41 8.27
N LEU A 270 15.14 14.17 8.10
CA LEU A 270 15.50 13.23 9.18
C LEU A 270 17.01 13.14 9.41
N SER A 271 17.81 13.28 8.36
CA SER A 271 19.27 13.34 8.43
C SER A 271 19.79 14.43 7.50
N ASP A 272 21.09 14.76 7.61
CA ASP A 272 21.70 15.64 6.65
C ASP A 272 21.83 14.94 5.29
N CYS A 273 21.01 15.33 4.34
CA CYS A 273 20.90 14.72 3.01
C CYS A 273 20.62 15.80 1.96
N GLU A 274 20.88 15.47 0.69
CA GLU A 274 20.59 16.36 -0.42
C GLU A 274 19.08 16.46 -0.69
N ILE A 275 18.56 17.68 -0.72
CA ILE A 275 17.13 17.92 -0.96
C ILE A 275 16.85 17.76 -2.46
N PRO A 276 15.86 16.93 -2.86
CA PRO A 276 15.53 16.74 -4.27
C PRO A 276 15.19 18.07 -4.96
N PRO A 277 15.66 18.31 -6.20
CA PRO A 277 15.48 19.59 -6.90
C PRO A 277 14.03 20.08 -6.95
N LEU A 278 13.08 19.15 -7.10
CA LEU A 278 11.67 19.45 -7.29
C LEU A 278 10.95 20.03 -6.06
N ILE A 279 11.52 19.83 -4.88
CA ILE A 279 10.97 20.33 -3.61
C ILE A 279 11.96 21.25 -2.90
N LYS A 280 13.03 21.67 -3.59
CA LYS A 280 14.10 22.50 -3.04
C LYS A 280 13.61 23.89 -2.61
N ASP A 281 12.53 24.37 -3.23
CA ASP A 281 11.84 25.63 -2.91
C ASP A 281 10.83 25.50 -1.77
N LYS A 282 10.51 24.27 -1.33
CA LYS A 282 9.57 24.03 -0.23
C LYS A 282 10.28 24.05 1.11
N LYS A 283 9.71 24.78 2.09
CA LYS A 283 10.13 24.69 3.49
C LYS A 283 9.88 23.26 4.00
N TYR A 284 10.88 22.66 4.62
CA TYR A 284 10.78 21.35 5.27
C TYR A 284 10.68 21.49 6.79
N ALA A 285 10.05 20.51 7.44
CA ALA A 285 10.17 20.35 8.89
C ALA A 285 11.51 19.69 9.21
N ASP A 286 12.35 20.35 10.00
CA ASP A 286 13.70 19.88 10.32
C ASP A 286 13.74 19.09 11.63
N PHE A 287 13.87 17.77 11.53
CA PHE A 287 14.00 16.88 12.68
C PHE A 287 15.46 16.58 13.04
N THR A 288 16.44 17.12 12.31
CA THR A 288 17.87 16.86 12.56
C THR A 288 18.39 17.56 13.82
N LYS A 289 17.72 18.65 14.23
CA LYS A 289 18.11 19.45 15.41
C LYS A 289 17.29 19.12 16.65
N SER A 290 15.97 19.06 16.49
CA SER A 290 15.03 18.90 17.59
C SER A 290 13.77 18.20 17.11
N TYR A 291 13.48 17.03 17.68
CA TYR A 291 12.27 16.28 17.32
C TYR A 291 11.00 17.08 17.63
N LYS A 292 10.99 17.79 18.77
CA LYS A 292 9.84 18.56 19.24
C LYS A 292 9.52 19.71 18.28
N ASP A 293 10.54 20.45 17.84
CA ASP A 293 10.35 21.61 16.99
C ASP A 293 9.91 21.18 15.58
N GLY A 294 10.54 20.13 15.03
CA GLY A 294 10.11 19.54 13.76
C GLY A 294 8.66 19.03 13.80
N LEU A 295 8.26 18.38 14.90
CA LEU A 295 6.88 17.92 15.09
C LEU A 295 5.91 19.10 15.19
N GLN A 296 6.29 20.16 15.91
CA GLN A 296 5.45 21.35 16.05
C GLN A 296 5.25 22.06 14.71
N ASP A 297 6.32 22.30 13.95
CA ASP A 297 6.26 22.89 12.61
C ASP A 297 5.36 22.07 11.67
N LEU A 298 5.49 20.74 11.73
CA LEU A 298 4.66 19.83 10.94
C LEU A 298 3.19 19.89 11.34
N LEU A 299 2.89 19.88 12.65
CA LEU A 299 1.51 19.97 13.14
C LEU A 299 0.86 21.31 12.82
N ILE A 300 1.62 22.41 12.85
CA ILE A 300 1.14 23.72 12.39
C ILE A 300 0.77 23.63 10.91
N ALA A 301 1.66 23.12 10.06
CA ALA A 301 1.40 23.00 8.63
C ALA A 301 0.18 22.12 8.27
N ILE A 302 -0.14 21.12 9.11
CA ILE A 302 -1.27 20.21 8.93
C ILE A 302 -2.58 20.79 9.49
N LYS A 303 -2.52 21.49 10.63
CA LYS A 303 -3.73 22.00 11.34
C LYS A 303 -4.14 23.39 10.88
N THR A 304 -3.21 24.20 10.39
CA THR A 304 -3.53 25.40 9.64
C THR A 304 -4.03 24.92 8.28
N LEU A 305 -5.33 24.69 8.17
CA LEU A 305 -6.00 24.53 6.88
C LEU A 305 -5.51 25.68 5.99
N PRO A 306 -5.14 25.44 4.72
CA PRO A 306 -5.24 26.51 3.75
C PRO A 306 -6.73 26.88 3.74
N ASP A 307 -7.07 27.99 4.37
CA ASP A 307 -8.27 28.71 4.01
C ASP A 307 -8.10 29.05 2.52
N ASP A 308 -9.05 28.56 1.71
CA ASP A 308 -9.29 28.81 0.29
C ASP A 308 -8.40 28.13 -0.78
#